data_AF-A0A382XV24-F1
#
_entry.id   AF-A0A382XV24-F1
#
_cell.length_a   1.000
_cell.length_b   1.000
_cell.length_c   1.000
_cell.angle_alpha   90.00
_cell.angle_beta   90.00
_cell.angle_gamma   90.00
#
_symmetry.space_group_name_H-M   'P 1'
#
loop_
_entity.id
_entity.type
_entity.pdbx_description
1 polymer ?
#
loop_
_entity_poly.entity_id
_entity_poly.type
_entity_poly.pdbx_seq_one_letter_code
_entity_poly.pdbx_strand_id
1 'polypeptide(L)' 'MAKPYYVKFEMPENLVGPIYESLRVAVETGKVKRGTNEATKAIERGISKLIIIAEDVEPPEVVAHLPIICEEQGADY' A
#
# COMPACT_ATOMS: atom_id res chain seq x y z
N MET A 1 -0.93 -13.23 -16.35
CA MET A 1 -1.62 -13.72 -15.13
C MET A 1 -2.79 -12.80 -14.86
N ALA A 2 -3.92 -13.32 -14.38
CA ALA A 2 -5.03 -12.45 -13.98
C ALA A 2 -4.61 -11.62 -12.76
N LYS A 3 -4.92 -10.32 -12.73
CA LYS A 3 -4.65 -9.48 -11.56
C LYS A 3 -5.47 -9.98 -10.36
N PRO A 4 -4.93 -9.93 -9.13
CA PRO A 4 -5.71 -10.24 -7.95
C PRO A 4 -6.95 -9.35 -7.84
N TYR A 5 -8.02 -9.87 -7.26
CA TYR A 5 -9.32 -9.17 -7.18
C TYR A 5 -9.30 -7.89 -6.33
N TYR A 6 -8.26 -7.67 -5.53
CA TYR A 6 -8.10 -6.47 -4.70
C TYR A 6 -7.44 -5.30 -5.45
N VAL A 7 -6.90 -5.53 -6.66
CA VAL A 7 -6.28 -4.47 -7.46
C VAL A 7 -7.38 -3.62 -8.11
N LYS A 8 -7.53 -2.38 -7.65
CA LYS A 8 -8.63 -1.47 -8.06
C LYS A 8 -8.34 -0.68 -9.33
N PHE A 9 -7.07 -0.42 -9.62
CA PHE A 9 -6.65 0.33 -10.79
C PHE A 9 -5.32 -0.19 -11.32
N GLU A 10 -5.00 0.16 -12.56
CA GLU A 10 -3.72 -0.18 -13.17
C GLU A 10 -2.69 0.91 -12.88
N MET A 11 -1.54 0.51 -12.34
CA MET A 11 -0.49 1.45 -12.02
C MET A 11 0.33 1.84 -13.26
N PRO A 12 0.46 3.14 -13.58
CA PRO A 12 1.33 3.58 -14.66
C PRO A 12 2.79 3.17 -14.41
N GLU A 13 3.43 2.52 -15.38
CA GLU A 13 4.80 2.00 -15.25
C GLU A 13 5.81 3.11 -14.88
N ASN A 14 5.59 4.33 -15.35
CA ASN A 14 6.45 5.47 -15.08
C ASN A 14 6.40 5.95 -13.62
N LEU A 15 5.39 5.57 -12.83
CA LEU A 15 5.26 5.92 -11.42
C LEU A 15 5.87 4.88 -10.48
N VAL A 16 6.03 3.64 -10.94
CA VAL A 16 6.57 2.54 -10.13
C VAL A 16 7.98 2.87 -9.61
N GLY A 17 8.88 3.32 -10.49
CA GLY A 17 10.25 3.73 -10.12
C GLY A 17 10.30 4.86 -9.08
N PRO A 18 9.63 6.01 -9.33
CA PRO A 18 9.54 7.10 -8.36
C PRO A 18 8.97 6.72 -6.99
N ILE A 19 8.01 5.79 -6.93
CA ILE A 19 7.45 5.30 -5.67
C ILE A 19 8.48 4.50 -4.88
N TYR A 20 9.21 3.60 -5.52
CA TYR A 20 10.29 2.86 -4.87
C TYR A 20 11.40 3.77 -4.37
N GLU A 21 11.74 4.80 -5.13
CA GLU A 21 12.70 5.82 -4.70
C GLU A 21 12.21 6.58 -3.46
N SER A 22 10.95 7.02 -3.48
CA SER A 22 10.33 7.71 -2.36
C SER A 22 10.28 6.84 -1.10
N LEU A 23 9.97 5.55 -1.26
CA LEU A 23 10.02 4.57 -0.17
C LEU A 23 11.44 4.40 0.38
N ARG A 24 12.47 4.33 -0.48
CA ARG A 24 13.87 4.22 -0.06
C ARG A 24 14.28 5.41 0.81
N VAL A 25 14.03 6.63 0.34
CA VAL A 25 14.31 7.86 1.09
C VAL A 25 13.54 7.88 2.42
N ALA A 26 12.27 7.46 2.43
CA ALA A 26 11.46 7.42 3.65
C ALA A 26 11.98 6.41 4.69
N VAL A 27 12.58 5.29 4.24
CA VAL A 27 13.24 4.33 5.14
C VAL A 27 14.48 4.94 5.80
N GLU A 28 15.26 5.74 5.08
CA GLU A 28 16.50 6.34 5.58
C GLU A 28 16.26 7.57 6.47
N THR A 29 15.23 8.37 6.14
CA THR A 29 15.03 9.70 6.73
C THR A 29 13.83 9.80 7.66
N GLY A 30 12.91 8.83 7.61
CA GLY A 30 11.60 8.92 8.22
C GLY A 30 11.18 7.67 8.98
N LYS A 31 9.87 7.41 8.96
CA LYS A 31 9.27 6.27 9.65
C LYS A 31 8.41 5.48 8.69
N VAL A 32 8.83 4.25 8.40
CA VAL A 32 8.08 3.33 7.55
C VAL A 32 7.50 2.22 8.41
N LYS A 33 6.22 1.92 8.18
CA LYS A 33 5.51 0.77 8.75
C LYS A 33 5.49 -0.35 7.71
N ARG A 34 5.89 -1.56 8.11
CA ARG A 34 6.01 -2.71 7.20
C ARG A 34 5.11 -3.84 7.66
N GLY A 35 4.50 -4.52 6.68
CA GLY A 35 3.57 -5.62 6.91
C GLY A 35 2.12 -5.16 7.07
N THR A 36 1.20 -6.03 6.66
CA THR A 36 -0.25 -5.77 6.61
C THR A 36 -0.82 -5.26 7.93
N ASN A 37 -0.45 -5.87 9.05
CA ASN A 37 -0.99 -5.51 10.37
C ASN A 37 -0.61 -4.07 10.77
N GLU A 38 0.62 -3.65 10.50
CA GLU A 38 1.06 -2.29 10.82
C GLU A 38 0.50 -1.27 9.82
N ALA A 39 0.32 -1.66 8.55
CA ALA A 39 -0.37 -0.83 7.55
C ALA A 39 -1.83 -0.58 7.97
N THR A 40 -2.57 -1.62 8.35
CA THR A 40 -3.96 -1.54 8.84
C THR A 40 -4.06 -0.57 10.01
N LYS A 41 -3.22 -0.73 11.04
CA LYS A 41 -3.19 0.19 12.20
C LYS A 41 -2.83 1.62 11.81
N ALA A 42 -1.99 1.83 10.80
CA ALA A 42 -1.60 3.16 10.35
C ALA A 42 -2.75 3.88 9.64
N ILE A 43 -3.53 3.14 8.84
CA ILE A 43 -4.73 3.62 8.15
C ILE A 43 -5.82 3.95 9.18
N GLU A 44 -6.15 3.02 10.08
CA GLU A 44 -7.18 3.22 11.12
C GLU A 44 -6.88 4.37 12.08
N ARG A 45 -5.59 4.69 12.30
CA ARG A 45 -5.15 5.81 13.14
C ARG A 45 -5.02 7.12 12.37
N GLY A 46 -5.25 7.14 11.06
CA GLY A 46 -5.12 8.33 10.22
C GLY A 46 -3.70 8.91 10.16
N ILE A 47 -2.67 8.07 10.36
CA ILE A 47 -1.26 8.52 10.36
C ILE A 47 -0.51 8.14 9.08
N SER A 48 -1.11 7.36 8.19
CA SER A 48 -0.54 7.03 6.89
C SER A 48 -0.48 8.27 5.99
N LYS A 49 0.58 8.33 5.16
CA LYS A 49 0.74 9.33 4.09
C LYS A 49 0.62 8.72 2.71
N LEU A 50 1.10 7.49 2.57
CA LEU A 50 1.00 6.67 1.39
C LEU A 50 1.04 5.21 1.85
N ILE A 51 0.12 4.40 1.35
CA ILE A 51 0.14 2.95 1.49
C ILE A 51 0.67 2.36 0.19
N ILE A 52 1.44 1.28 0.26
CA ILE A 52 1.95 0.57 -0.92
C ILE A 52 1.60 -0.90 -0.72
N ILE A 53 0.85 -1.46 -1.65
CA ILE A 53 0.35 -2.84 -1.59
C ILE A 53 1.03 -3.64 -2.70
N ALA A 54 1.61 -4.78 -2.35
CA ALA A 54 2.17 -5.69 -3.35
C ALA A 54 1.05 -6.46 -4.06
N GLU A 55 1.20 -6.68 -5.37
CA GLU A 55 0.21 -7.41 -6.20
C GLU A 55 0.49 -8.93 -6.25
N ASP A 56 1.63 -9.39 -5.76
CA ASP A 56 2.07 -10.79 -5.78
C ASP A 56 1.93 -11.49 -4.42
N VAL A 57 1.04 -10.99 -3.55
CA VAL A 57 0.81 -11.56 -2.22
C VAL A 57 -0.01 -12.85 -2.32
N GLU A 58 0.52 -13.92 -1.72
CA GLU A 58 -0.16 -15.20 -1.56
C GLU A 58 -0.21 -15.60 -0.07
N PRO A 59 -1.41 -15.87 0.50
CA PRO A 59 -2.72 -15.81 -0.14
C PRO A 59 -3.26 -14.36 -0.24
N PRO A 60 -4.03 -14.01 -1.30
CA PRO A 60 -4.45 -12.63 -1.58
C PRO A 60 -5.30 -11.99 -0.47
N GLU A 61 -6.00 -12.81 0.32
CA GLU A 61 -6.81 -12.42 1.48
C GLU A 61 -6.00 -11.63 2.51
N VAL A 62 -4.68 -11.81 2.56
CA VAL A 62 -3.80 -11.09 3.49
C VAL A 62 -3.82 -9.58 3.25
N VAL A 63 -4.03 -9.12 2.02
CA VAL A 63 -4.02 -7.67 1.68
C VAL A 63 -5.33 -7.18 1.08
N ALA A 64 -6.28 -8.08 0.83
CA ALA A 64 -7.53 -7.77 0.15
C ALA A 64 -8.39 -6.70 0.83
N HIS A 65 -8.27 -6.54 2.16
CA HIS A 65 -9.01 -5.52 2.91
C HIS A 65 -8.37 -4.13 2.84
N LEU A 66 -7.08 -4.02 2.50
CA LEU A 66 -6.35 -2.75 2.54
C LEU A 66 -6.95 -1.67 1.64
N PRO A 67 -7.30 -1.92 0.36
CA PRO A 67 -7.92 -0.91 -0.49
C PRO A 67 -9.24 -0.38 0.07
N ILE A 68 -10.05 -1.27 0.67
CA ILE A 68 -11.38 -0.93 1.23
C ILE A 68 -11.22 0.04 2.40
N ILE A 69 -10.36 -0.30 3.38
CA ILE A 69 -10.15 0.56 4.54
C ILE A 69 -9.45 1.88 4.17
N CYS A 70 -8.64 1.90 3.11
CA CYS A 70 -8.05 3.13 2.60
C CYS A 70 -9.13 4.07 2.03
N GLU A 71 -10.06 3.56 1.23
CA GLU A 71 -11.19 4.32 0.69
C GLU A 71 -12.11 4.85 1.81
N GLU A 72 -12.39 4.03 2.83
CA GLU A 72 -13.22 4.44 3.98
C GLU A 72 -12.56 5.54 4.84
N GLN A 73 -11.23 5.49 5.00
CA GLN A 73 -10.48 6.46 5.80
C GLN A 73 -9.94 7.65 4.99
N GLY A 74 -10.16 7.67 3.67
CA GLY A 74 -9.57 8.68 2.78
C GLY A 74 -8.04 8.66 2.73
N ALA A 75 -7.44 7.48 2.88
CA ALA A 75 -6.00 7.28 2.80
C ALA A 75 -5.56 6.93 1.36
N ASP A 76 -4.50 7.56 0.88
CA ASP A 76 -3.91 7.27 -0.43
C ASP A 76 -3.12 5.94 -0.41
N TYR A 77 -3.32 5.11 -1.45
CA TYR A 77 -2.71 3.78 -1.60
C TYR A 77 -2.34 3.44 -3.04
#